data_AF-A0A5E4HJF1-F1
#
_entry.id   AF-A0A5E4HJF1-F1
#
_cell.length_a   1.000
_cell.length_b   1.000
_cell.length_c   1.000
_cell.angle_alpha   90.00
_cell.angle_beta   90.00
_cell.angle_gamma   90.00
#
_symmetry.space_group_name_H-M   'P 1'
#
loop_
_entity.id
_entity.type
_entity.pdbx_description
1 polymer ?
#
loop_
_entity_poly.entity_id
_entity_poly.type
_entity_poly.pdbx_seq_one_letter_code
_entity_poly.pdbx_strand_id
1 'polypeptide(L)'
;MRVRSSLPKGEVIGSIDGESEHVVIYPASIKYKETQNDPFAQMMMSLREHLSETENHVLAIIGYGFNDEHINMEVKDGIRKSKGALSVIIFLGAKELPKCLNLWLQDSEICSQILILGKNGIWKNGEKILDSQDDIDWYKFEKIIDILNG
;
A
#
# COMPACT_ATOMS: atom_id res chain seq x y z
N MET A 1 -27.29 33.33 23.77
CA MET A 1 -26.49 32.41 22.92
C MET A 1 -25.21 33.14 22.54
N ARG A 2 -24.07 32.78 23.14
CA ARG A 2 -22.80 33.51 23.03
C ARG A 2 -21.82 32.65 22.24
N VAL A 3 -21.68 32.92 20.95
CA VAL A 3 -20.73 32.21 20.08
C VAL A 3 -19.34 32.78 20.33
N ARG A 4 -18.43 31.94 20.80
CA ARG A 4 -17.02 32.32 20.98
C ARG A 4 -16.35 32.31 19.61
N SER A 5 -15.85 33.47 19.18
CA SER A 5 -14.97 33.62 18.04
C SER A 5 -13.55 33.19 18.43
N SER A 6 -13.18 31.96 18.12
CA SER A 6 -11.79 31.51 18.14
C SER A 6 -11.42 31.02 16.76
N LEU A 7 -11.25 31.96 15.83
CA LEU A 7 -10.52 31.71 14.60
C LEU A 7 -9.16 32.42 14.69
N PRO A 8 -8.07 31.75 14.30
CA PRO A 8 -6.73 32.33 14.36
C PRO A 8 -6.68 33.61 13.50
N LYS A 9 -6.14 34.69 14.07
CA LYS A 9 -6.09 36.05 13.50
C LYS A 9 -5.28 36.20 12.19
N GLY A 10 -4.91 35.11 11.52
CA GLY A 10 -4.07 35.13 10.31
C GLY A 10 -4.82 34.98 8.98
N GLU A 11 -6.10 34.58 8.99
CA GLU A 11 -6.84 34.25 7.74
C GLU A 11 -7.95 35.26 7.38
N VAL A 12 -8.14 36.31 8.18
CA VAL A 12 -9.15 37.34 7.91
C VAL A 12 -8.46 38.66 7.62
N ILE A 13 -8.40 39.04 6.34
CA ILE A 13 -8.05 40.40 5.93
C ILE A 13 -9.33 41.08 5.46
N GLY A 14 -9.86 41.98 6.30
CA GLY A 14 -10.95 42.88 5.95
C GLY A 14 -10.60 44.28 6.42
N SER A 15 -10.59 45.25 5.51
CA SER A 15 -10.50 46.67 5.84
C SER A 15 -11.81 47.12 6.47
N ILE A 16 -11.73 47.84 7.60
CA ILE A 16 -12.89 48.38 8.30
C ILE A 16 -13.21 49.74 7.67
N ASP A 17 -14.24 49.80 6.85
CA ASP A 17 -15.06 51.00 6.64
C ASP A 17 -16.47 50.57 6.25
N GLY A 18 -17.46 51.32 6.74
CA GLY A 18 -18.82 50.85 7.00
C GLY A 18 -19.61 50.24 5.83
N GLU A 19 -20.54 49.37 6.23
CA GLU A 19 -21.59 48.69 5.46
C GLU A 19 -21.21 47.35 4.78
N SER A 20 -21.89 46.29 5.24
CA SER A 20 -21.84 44.88 4.80
C SER A 20 -20.49 44.15 4.94
N GLU A 21 -20.40 43.26 5.94
CA GLU A 21 -19.31 42.29 6.08
C GLU A 21 -19.29 41.33 4.88
N HIS A 22 -18.57 41.68 3.82
CA HIS A 22 -18.19 40.74 2.79
C HIS A 22 -17.04 39.87 3.29
N VAL A 23 -17.39 38.77 3.97
CA VAL A 23 -16.44 37.71 4.33
C VAL A 23 -16.08 36.95 3.05
N VAL A 24 -14.84 37.10 2.61
CA VAL A 24 -14.28 36.28 1.52
C VAL A 24 -13.63 35.05 2.17
N ILE A 25 -14.26 33.88 2.03
CA ILE A 25 -13.65 32.61 2.41
C ILE A 25 -12.67 32.21 1.31
N TYR A 26 -11.38 32.46 1.53
CA TYR A 26 -10.34 31.98 0.64
C TYR A 26 -10.15 30.47 0.84
N PRO A 27 -9.97 29.65 -0.22
CA PRO A 27 -9.63 28.26 -0.05
C PRO A 27 -8.24 28.16 0.60
N ALA A 28 -8.20 27.84 1.89
CA ALA A 28 -6.95 27.55 2.59
C ALA A 28 -6.35 26.28 1.99
N SER A 29 -5.08 26.34 1.57
CA SER A 29 -4.32 25.23 0.98
C SER A 29 -4.29 23.97 1.85
N ILE A 30 -4.62 24.10 3.14
CA ILE A 30 -4.69 23.02 4.14
C ILE A 30 -5.93 22.14 3.93
N LYS A 31 -7.05 22.72 3.49
CA LYS A 31 -8.33 22.00 3.35
C LYS A 31 -8.28 20.91 2.27
N TYR A 32 -7.45 21.08 1.24
CA TYR A 32 -7.25 20.06 0.19
C TYR A 32 -6.39 18.87 0.64
N LYS A 33 -5.41 19.10 1.53
CA LYS A 33 -4.57 18.02 2.07
C LYS A 33 -5.36 17.11 3.01
N GLU A 34 -6.23 17.67 3.85
CA GLU A 34 -7.08 16.88 4.74
C GLU A 34 -8.08 16.01 3.97
N THR A 35 -8.67 16.51 2.88
CA THR A 35 -9.59 15.71 2.04
C THR A 35 -8.88 14.65 1.20
N GLN A 36 -7.63 14.85 0.78
CA GLN A 36 -6.89 13.81 0.03
C GLN A 36 -6.35 12.69 0.90
N ASN A 37 -6.11 12.95 2.19
CA ASN A 37 -5.63 11.92 3.11
C ASN A 37 -6.74 10.92 3.49
N ASP A 38 -8.00 11.35 3.48
CA ASP A 38 -9.14 10.53 3.91
C ASP A 38 -9.37 9.29 3.01
N PRO A 39 -9.39 9.37 1.66
CA PRO A 39 -9.52 8.20 0.80
C PRO A 39 -8.37 7.20 0.94
N PHE A 40 -7.13 7.68 1.02
CA PHE A 40 -5.97 6.79 1.17
C PHE A 40 -5.99 6.06 2.52
N ALA A 41 -6.32 6.77 3.60
CA ALA A 41 -6.46 6.17 4.91
C ALA A 41 -7.55 5.09 4.94
N GLN A 42 -8.70 5.35 4.29
CA GLN A 42 -9.77 4.35 4.15
C GLN A 42 -9.31 3.13 3.36
N MET A 43 -8.60 3.32 2.24
CA MET A 43 -8.04 2.21 1.45
C MET A 43 -7.05 1.36 2.27
N MET A 44 -6.16 2.00 3.04
CA MET A 44 -5.20 1.30 3.90
C MET A 44 -5.90 0.57 5.06
N MET A 45 -6.95 1.18 5.62
CA MET A 45 -7.77 0.54 6.65
C MET A 45 -8.45 -0.72 6.12
N SER A 46 -9.11 -0.63 4.97
CA SER A 46 -9.73 -1.80 4.33
C SER A 46 -8.69 -2.86 3.96
N LEU A 47 -7.52 -2.47 3.42
CA LEU A 47 -6.43 -3.42 3.16
C LEU A 47 -6.03 -4.16 4.44
N ARG A 48 -5.77 -3.43 5.53
CA ARG A 48 -5.34 -4.03 6.80
C ARG A 48 -6.37 -4.99 7.37
N GLU A 49 -7.66 -4.64 7.29
CA GLU A 49 -8.76 -5.51 7.73
C GLU A 49 -8.72 -6.85 7.00
N HIS A 50 -8.68 -6.83 5.66
CA HIS A 50 -8.67 -8.05 4.86
C HIS A 50 -7.39 -8.87 5.07
N LEU A 51 -6.21 -8.24 5.14
CA LEU A 51 -4.95 -8.97 5.34
C LEU A 51 -4.86 -9.62 6.73
N SER A 52 -5.64 -9.14 7.70
CA SER A 52 -5.63 -9.67 9.08
C SER A 52 -6.70 -10.76 9.29
N GLU A 53 -7.47 -11.11 8.24
CA GLU A 53 -8.45 -12.19 8.32
C GLU A 53 -7.77 -13.53 8.63
N THR A 54 -8.48 -14.39 9.35
CA THR A 54 -8.00 -15.73 9.72
C THR A 54 -8.57 -16.83 8.82
N GLU A 55 -9.42 -16.47 7.86
CA GLU A 55 -9.87 -17.39 6.81
C GLU A 55 -8.82 -17.43 5.69
N ASN A 56 -8.71 -18.56 4.98
CA ASN A 56 -7.70 -18.70 3.94
C ASN A 56 -7.97 -17.74 2.79
N HIS A 57 -7.03 -16.84 2.51
CA HIS A 57 -7.13 -15.87 1.44
C HIS A 57 -5.77 -15.61 0.79
N VAL A 58 -5.80 -14.99 -0.39
CA VAL A 58 -4.61 -14.76 -1.21
C VAL A 58 -4.47 -13.28 -1.54
N LEU A 59 -3.29 -12.71 -1.29
CA LEU A 59 -2.89 -11.41 -1.79
C LEU A 59 -1.97 -11.60 -3.00
N ALA A 60 -2.41 -11.16 -4.18
CA ALA A 60 -1.57 -11.08 -5.36
C ALA A 60 -1.04 -9.66 -5.55
N ILE A 61 0.29 -9.49 -5.62
CA ILE A 61 0.96 -8.21 -5.80
C ILE A 61 1.61 -8.18 -7.19
N ILE A 62 1.18 -7.24 -8.03
CA ILE A 62 1.66 -7.07 -9.42
C ILE A 62 1.96 -5.59 -9.66
N GLY A 63 3.02 -5.29 -10.40
CA GLY A 63 3.36 -3.90 -10.80
C GLY A 63 3.84 -3.02 -9.64
N TYR A 64 4.06 -3.59 -8.45
CA TYR A 64 4.54 -2.88 -7.28
C TYR A 64 6.05 -3.00 -7.12
N GLY A 65 6.73 -1.86 -6.96
CA GLY A 65 8.19 -1.78 -6.89
C GLY A 65 8.79 -1.91 -5.49
N PHE A 66 7.98 -1.99 -4.44
CA PHE A 66 8.42 -2.10 -3.04
C PHE A 66 9.25 -0.92 -2.50
N ASN A 67 9.13 0.26 -3.11
CA ASN A 67 9.81 1.48 -2.66
C ASN A 67 9.08 2.25 -1.55
N ASP A 68 7.84 1.87 -1.22
CA ASP A 68 7.05 2.49 -0.16
C ASP A 68 7.08 1.64 1.12
N GLU A 69 7.80 2.13 2.14
CA GLU A 69 7.98 1.42 3.41
C GLU A 69 6.67 1.27 4.18
N HIS A 70 5.75 2.24 4.11
CA HIS A 70 4.49 2.17 4.85
C HIS A 70 3.61 1.03 4.31
N ILE A 71 3.44 0.94 2.99
CA ILE A 71 2.70 -0.16 2.36
C ILE A 71 3.38 -1.51 2.65
N ASN A 72 4.72 -1.56 2.58
CA ASN A 72 5.47 -2.78 2.91
C ASN A 72 5.20 -3.23 4.36
N MET A 73 5.16 -2.30 5.32
CA MET A 73 4.83 -2.60 6.72
C MET A 73 3.41 -3.13 6.87
N GLU A 74 2.41 -2.52 6.21
CA GLU A 74 1.02 -3.02 6.24
C GLU A 74 0.92 -4.47 5.77
N VAL A 75 1.57 -4.80 4.66
CA VAL A 75 1.56 -6.16 4.11
C VAL A 75 2.28 -7.12 5.08
N LYS A 76 3.46 -6.76 5.58
CA LYS A 76 4.21 -7.60 6.53
C LYS A 76 3.42 -7.88 7.81
N ASP A 77 2.78 -6.85 8.36
CA ASP A 77 1.94 -6.97 9.55
C ASP A 77 0.70 -7.83 9.30
N GLY A 78 0.08 -7.70 8.12
CA GLY A 78 -1.02 -8.55 7.69
C GLY A 78 -0.65 -10.03 7.67
N ILE A 79 0.49 -10.37 7.05
CA ILE A 79 0.99 -11.77 7.00
C ILE A 79 1.11 -12.33 8.42
N ARG A 80 1.73 -11.59 9.35
CA ARG A 80 1.88 -12.02 10.75
C ARG A 80 0.53 -12.16 11.48
N LYS A 81 -0.39 -11.22 11.28
CA LYS A 81 -1.71 -11.22 11.94
C LYS A 81 -2.65 -12.31 11.44
N SER A 82 -2.53 -12.70 10.17
CA SER A 82 -3.32 -13.77 9.55
C SER A 82 -3.07 -15.17 10.15
N LYS A 83 -2.01 -15.36 10.95
CA LYS A 83 -1.64 -16.63 11.58
C LYS A 83 -1.54 -17.80 10.58
N GLY A 84 -0.99 -17.54 9.40
CA GLY A 84 -0.81 -18.55 8.35
C GLY A 84 -1.94 -18.63 7.32
N ALA A 85 -3.05 -17.90 7.51
CA ALA A 85 -4.19 -17.95 6.60
C ALA A 85 -3.98 -17.15 5.30
N LEU A 86 -3.14 -16.10 5.35
CA LEU A 86 -2.81 -15.30 4.17
C LEU A 86 -1.69 -15.94 3.37
N SER A 87 -1.91 -16.21 2.08
CA SER A 87 -0.84 -16.52 1.12
C SER A 87 -0.54 -15.30 0.25
N VAL A 88 0.73 -14.90 0.15
CA VAL A 88 1.15 -13.74 -0.63
C VAL A 88 1.91 -14.19 -1.87
N ILE A 89 1.42 -13.80 -3.05
CA ILE A 89 2.03 -14.08 -4.34
C ILE A 89 2.52 -12.77 -4.94
N ILE A 90 3.82 -12.68 -5.22
CA ILE A 90 4.46 -11.47 -5.71
C ILE A 90 4.97 -11.72 -7.13
N PHE A 91 4.45 -10.97 -8.09
CA PHE A 91 4.90 -10.97 -9.47
C PHE A 91 5.92 -9.85 -9.67
N LEU A 92 7.20 -10.19 -9.55
CA LEU A 92 8.30 -9.24 -9.56
C LEU A 92 8.82 -9.03 -10.98
N GLY A 93 8.63 -7.82 -11.51
CA GLY A 93 9.20 -7.41 -12.81
C GLY A 93 10.64 -6.89 -12.74
N ALA A 94 11.20 -6.75 -11.54
CA ALA A 94 12.59 -6.36 -11.34
C ALA A 94 13.53 -7.56 -11.53
N LYS A 95 14.75 -7.30 -12.02
CA LYS A 95 15.79 -8.32 -12.19
C LYS A 95 16.44 -8.74 -10.87
N GLU A 96 16.51 -7.81 -9.94
CA GLU A 96 17.06 -8.02 -8.60
C GLU A 96 15.95 -8.00 -7.57
N LEU A 97 16.10 -8.84 -6.54
CA LEU A 97 15.14 -8.91 -5.44
C LEU A 97 15.29 -7.67 -4.53
N PRO A 98 14.22 -6.86 -4.34
CA PRO A 98 14.25 -5.73 -3.42
C PRO A 98 14.70 -6.14 -2.02
N LYS A 99 15.39 -5.21 -1.32
CA LYS A 99 15.94 -5.47 0.03
C LYS A 99 14.87 -5.93 1.02
N CYS A 100 13.66 -5.33 0.98
CA CYS A 100 12.57 -5.71 1.87
C CYS A 100 12.13 -7.17 1.64
N LEU A 101 12.07 -7.64 0.39
CA LEU A 101 11.68 -9.01 0.07
C LEU A 101 12.74 -10.01 0.52
N ASN A 102 14.04 -9.67 0.39
CA ASN A 102 15.12 -10.46 0.97
C ASN A 102 14.94 -10.63 2.49
N LEU A 103 14.61 -9.54 3.20
CA LEU A 103 14.34 -9.59 4.64
C LEU A 103 13.11 -10.45 4.97
N TRP A 104 12.08 -10.44 4.12
CA TRP A 104 10.88 -11.27 4.32
C TRP A 104 11.16 -12.76 4.10
N LEU A 105 12.01 -13.11 3.13
CA LEU A 105 12.42 -14.49 2.90
C LEU A 105 13.27 -15.06 4.05
N GLN A 106 14.05 -14.20 4.73
CA GLN A 106 14.86 -14.59 5.89
C GLN A 106 14.06 -14.66 7.20
N ASP A 107 12.85 -14.12 7.24
CA ASP A 107 12.00 -14.08 8.41
C ASP A 107 11.20 -15.39 8.54
N SER A 108 11.63 -16.27 9.45
CA SER A 108 11.06 -17.62 9.64
C SER A 108 9.58 -17.62 10.01
N GLU A 109 9.05 -16.51 10.51
CA GLU A 109 7.63 -16.41 10.89
C GLU A 109 6.72 -16.23 9.67
N ILE A 110 7.22 -15.67 8.57
CA ILE A 110 6.40 -15.28 7.42
C ILE A 110 6.83 -15.92 6.09
N CYS A 111 8.07 -16.41 5.99
CA CYS A 111 8.64 -16.85 4.70
C CYS A 111 7.86 -18.00 4.04
N SER A 112 7.17 -18.83 4.84
CA SER A 112 6.33 -19.94 4.36
C SER A 112 5.06 -19.48 3.64
N GLN A 113 4.59 -18.26 3.92
CA GLN A 113 3.38 -17.67 3.34
C GLN A 113 3.66 -16.92 2.03
N ILE A 114 4.93 -16.77 1.65
CA ILE A 114 5.35 -15.90 0.55
C ILE A 114 5.84 -16.73 -0.63
N LEU A 115 5.30 -16.44 -1.81
CA LEU A 115 5.75 -16.92 -3.12
C LEU A 115 6.14 -15.72 -3.97
N ILE A 116 7.38 -15.71 -4.48
CA ILE A 116 7.87 -14.66 -5.38
C ILE A 116 8.16 -15.27 -6.74
N LEU A 117 7.48 -14.76 -7.75
CA LEU A 117 7.67 -15.08 -9.16
C LEU A 117 8.46 -13.92 -9.78
N GLY A 118 9.78 -14.06 -9.85
CA GLY A 118 10.66 -13.08 -10.48
C GLY A 118 11.09 -13.50 -11.88
N LYS A 119 11.77 -12.58 -12.58
CA LYS A 119 12.20 -12.80 -13.97
C LYS A 119 13.12 -14.01 -14.16
N ASN A 120 14.07 -14.16 -13.27
CA ASN A 120 15.13 -15.16 -13.34
C ASN A 120 15.01 -16.22 -12.25
N GLY A 121 13.87 -16.30 -11.56
CA GLY A 121 13.72 -17.30 -10.53
C GLY A 121 12.41 -17.25 -9.77
N ILE A 122 12.19 -18.30 -8.99
CA ILE A 122 11.04 -18.43 -8.11
C ILE A 122 11.54 -18.68 -6.70
N TRP A 123 11.03 -17.92 -5.74
CA TRP A 123 11.35 -18.05 -4.33
C TRP A 123 10.12 -18.47 -3.53
N LYS A 124 10.28 -19.43 -2.64
CA LYS A 124 9.23 -19.89 -1.73
C LYS A 124 9.87 -20.50 -0.48
N ASN A 125 9.22 -20.34 0.66
CA ASN A 125 9.72 -20.82 1.96
C ASN A 125 11.13 -20.29 2.31
N GLY A 126 11.44 -19.06 1.89
CA GLY A 126 12.76 -18.45 2.13
C GLY A 126 13.87 -18.90 1.18
N GLU A 127 13.62 -19.85 0.27
CA GLU A 127 14.62 -20.41 -0.64
C GLU A 127 14.30 -20.10 -2.10
N LYS A 128 15.34 -20.01 -2.94
CA LYS A 128 15.20 -19.95 -4.40
C LYS A 128 15.02 -21.37 -4.93
N ILE A 129 13.81 -21.69 -5.37
CA ILE A 129 13.45 -23.04 -5.84
C ILE A 129 13.82 -23.22 -7.32
N LEU A 130 13.69 -22.17 -8.12
CA LEU A 130 13.99 -22.22 -9.54
C LEU A 130 14.91 -21.06 -9.92
N ASP A 131 15.89 -21.38 -10.77
CA ASP A 131 16.74 -20.43 -11.44
C ASP A 131 16.53 -20.59 -12.94
N SER A 132 16.23 -19.48 -13.62
CA SER A 132 16.02 -19.45 -15.07
C SER A 132 17.11 -18.62 -15.71
N GLN A 133 17.75 -19.16 -16.75
CA GLN A 133 18.68 -18.41 -17.58
C GLN A 133 17.96 -17.39 -18.46
N ASP A 134 16.71 -17.68 -18.84
CA ASP A 134 15.85 -16.82 -19.63
C ASP A 134 14.95 -15.97 -18.72
N ASP A 135 14.75 -14.71 -19.10
CA ASP A 135 13.84 -13.81 -18.42
C ASP A 135 12.38 -14.26 -18.66
N ILE A 136 11.67 -14.57 -17.58
CA ILE A 136 10.25 -14.91 -17.62
C ILE A 136 9.43 -13.72 -17.11
N ASP A 137 8.61 -13.16 -17.99
CA ASP A 137 7.82 -11.97 -17.68
C ASP A 137 6.50 -12.29 -16.96
N TRP A 138 6.57 -12.96 -15.80
CA TRP A 138 5.39 -13.34 -14.99
C TRP A 138 4.46 -12.15 -14.66
N TYR A 139 5.03 -10.96 -14.55
CA TYR A 139 4.33 -9.72 -14.20
C TYR A 139 3.53 -9.13 -15.37
N LYS A 140 3.71 -9.60 -16.61
CA LYS A 140 2.94 -9.12 -17.76
C LYS A 140 1.50 -9.64 -17.65
N PHE A 141 0.56 -8.74 -17.88
CA PHE A 141 -0.86 -9.05 -17.81
C PHE A 141 -1.25 -10.24 -18.70
N GLU A 142 -0.72 -10.32 -19.92
CA GLU A 142 -0.96 -11.45 -20.84
C GLU A 142 -0.60 -12.79 -20.20
N LYS A 143 0.57 -12.87 -19.55
CA LYS A 143 1.03 -14.09 -18.87
C LYS A 143 0.19 -14.45 -17.67
N ILE A 144 -0.29 -13.45 -16.93
CA ILE A 144 -1.20 -13.67 -15.80
C ILE A 144 -2.54 -14.23 -16.30
N ILE A 145 -3.06 -13.70 -17.41
CA ILE A 145 -4.29 -14.22 -18.03
C ILE A 145 -4.10 -15.64 -18.53
N ASP A 146 -2.97 -15.96 -19.16
CA ASP A 146 -2.65 -17.34 -19.57
C ASP A 146 -2.66 -18.30 -18.35
N ILE A 147 -2.04 -17.91 -17.24
CA ILE A 147 -1.99 -18.71 -15.99
C ILE A 147 -3.38 -18.91 -15.39
N LEU A 148 -4.25 -17.89 -15.47
CA LEU A 148 -5.60 -17.96 -14.92
C LEU A 148 -6.54 -18.78 -15.81
N ASN A 149 -6.30 -18.84 -17.12
CA ASN A 149 -7.13 -19.58 -18.07
C ASN A 149 -6.80 -21.08 -18.13
N GLY A 150 -5.57 -21.48 -17.76
CA GLY A 150 -5.12 -22.88 -17.71
C GLY A 150 -4.46 -23.34 -19.00
#